data_AF-A0A975BG19-F1
#
_entry.id   AF-A0A975BG19-F1
#
_cell.length_a   1.000
_cell.length_b   1.000
_cell.length_c   1.000
_cell.angle_alpha   90.00
_cell.angle_beta   90.00
_cell.angle_gamma   90.00
#
_symmetry.space_group_name_H-M   'P 1'
#
loop_
_entity.id
_entity.type
_entity.pdbx_description
1 polymer ?
#
loop_
_entity_poly.entity_id
_entity_poly.type
_entity_poly.pdbx_seq_one_letter_code
_entity_poly.pdbx_strand_id
1 'polypeptide(L)'
;MIMTTQPFNQTLLSQGIRLVREQTATLQVNLGFLCNQTCRHCHLSAGPGRRENMDSETVREVISYARRSHFEVIDITGGAPELNPNLVRFIEEISPLASRIMLRSNLSALNDGKRDYLRNVFKSHRVIIVASFPSLNEAQADSQRGKGIFEKSIDALRKLNAMGYGKEGTGLKLNLVSNPTGAFLPPSQTDTEKRFRKILDKKWGIVFNNLFSFANVPLGRFREWLVMSGNFDRYMDKLFSAFNPCAIDKLMCRTLVSVSIFMIVILIWPGGFVWEDRKSIYPRCRDLRSRAVILLWRIIVIPARPDPDSHEAEPLRPELQVKKKTEAFQKT
;
A
#
# COMPACT_ATOMS: atom_id res chain seq x y z
N MET A 1 -9.87 -21.08 -22.87
CA MET A 1 -9.29 -21.90 -21.79
C MET A 1 -9.33 -21.07 -20.52
N ILE A 2 -10.11 -21.48 -19.52
CA ILE A 2 -10.04 -20.87 -18.19
C ILE A 2 -8.73 -21.39 -17.59
N MET A 3 -7.66 -20.58 -17.60
CA MET A 3 -6.47 -20.93 -16.83
C MET A 3 -6.88 -20.90 -15.35
N THR A 4 -6.94 -22.07 -14.72
CA THR A 4 -7.07 -22.17 -13.26
C THR A 4 -5.82 -21.57 -12.66
N THR A 5 -5.93 -20.33 -12.18
CA THR A 5 -4.83 -19.61 -11.55
C THR A 5 -4.41 -20.37 -10.29
N GLN A 6 -3.12 -20.74 -10.21
CA GLN A 6 -2.63 -21.47 -9.04
C GLN A 6 -2.60 -20.54 -7.82
N PRO A 7 -3.04 -21.04 -6.64
CA PRO A 7 -2.86 -20.34 -5.39
C PRO A 7 -1.40 -19.93 -5.15
N PHE A 8 -1.18 -18.75 -4.58
CA PHE A 8 0.15 -18.18 -4.38
C PHE A 8 1.14 -19.11 -3.66
N ASN A 9 0.67 -19.86 -2.65
CA ASN A 9 1.49 -20.85 -1.95
C ASN A 9 1.96 -21.99 -2.86
N GLN A 10 1.13 -22.45 -3.80
CA GLN A 10 1.53 -23.47 -4.78
C GLN A 10 2.54 -22.90 -5.79
N THR A 11 2.35 -21.65 -6.22
CA THR A 11 3.34 -20.95 -7.05
C THR A 11 4.70 -20.87 -6.36
N LEU A 12 4.74 -20.56 -5.05
CA LEU A 12 5.99 -20.57 -4.29
C LEU A 12 6.61 -21.97 -4.21
N LEU A 13 5.83 -22.99 -3.85
CA LEU A 13 6.29 -24.37 -3.73
C LEU A 13 6.85 -24.92 -5.05
N SER A 14 6.17 -24.67 -6.18
CA SER A 14 6.64 -25.09 -7.51
C SER A 14 7.95 -24.43 -7.95
N GLN A 15 8.29 -23.27 -7.38
CA GLN A 15 9.56 -22.58 -7.61
C GLN A 15 10.63 -22.92 -6.55
N GLY A 16 10.31 -23.82 -5.61
CA GLY A 16 11.18 -24.16 -4.48
C GLY A 16 11.37 -23.02 -3.48
N ILE A 17 10.44 -22.05 -3.45
CA ILE A 17 10.54 -20.85 -2.62
C ILE A 17 9.74 -21.04 -1.33
N ARG A 18 10.38 -20.74 -0.20
CA ARG A 18 9.73 -20.67 1.10
C ARG A 18 9.64 -19.22 1.58
N LEU A 19 8.42 -18.75 1.82
CA LEU A 19 8.19 -17.44 2.43
C LEU A 19 8.23 -17.58 3.95
N VAL A 20 9.18 -16.90 4.60
CA VAL A 20 9.40 -16.95 6.05
C VAL A 20 9.34 -15.54 6.60
N ARG A 21 8.71 -15.38 7.77
CA ARG A 21 8.69 -14.11 8.50
C ARG A 21 10.07 -13.84 9.10
N GLU A 22 10.56 -12.64 8.91
CA GLU A 22 11.81 -12.15 9.52
C GLU A 22 11.51 -11.33 10.78
N GLN A 23 12.54 -10.76 11.40
CA GLN A 23 12.35 -9.83 12.50
C GLN A 23 11.49 -8.65 12.07
N THR A 24 10.53 -8.25 12.90
CA THR A 24 9.71 -7.06 12.62
C THR A 24 10.56 -5.81 12.77
N ALA A 25 10.66 -5.02 11.71
CA ALA A 25 11.41 -3.78 11.65
C ALA A 25 10.51 -2.56 11.41
N THR A 26 9.34 -2.76 10.80
CA THR A 26 8.43 -1.67 10.41
C THR A 26 7.06 -1.81 11.04
N LEU A 27 6.58 -0.75 11.70
CA LEU A 27 5.19 -0.59 12.08
C LEU A 27 4.48 0.30 11.05
N GLN A 28 3.55 -0.26 10.27
CA GLN A 28 2.65 0.54 9.45
C GLN A 28 1.40 0.88 10.24
N VAL A 29 0.99 2.14 10.19
CA VAL A 29 -0.20 2.64 10.89
C VAL A 29 -1.12 3.28 9.87
N ASN A 30 -2.24 2.62 9.62
CA ASN A 30 -3.31 3.16 8.80
C ASN A 30 -4.24 4.01 9.68
N LEU A 31 -4.12 5.34 9.56
CA LEU A 31 -4.89 6.29 10.36
C LEU A 31 -6.38 6.33 10.03
N GLY A 32 -6.84 5.66 8.96
CA GLY A 32 -8.24 5.64 8.56
C GLY A 32 -8.45 5.73 7.05
N PHE A 33 -9.71 5.87 6.65
CA PHE A 33 -10.15 5.90 5.25
C PHE A 33 -10.61 7.29 4.77
N LEU A 34 -10.54 8.31 5.63
CA LEU A 34 -10.82 9.69 5.25
C LEU A 34 -9.80 10.17 4.22
N CYS A 35 -10.27 10.69 3.08
CA CYS A 35 -9.42 11.21 2.01
C CYS A 35 -10.16 12.34 1.27
N ASN A 36 -9.46 13.36 0.78
CA ASN A 36 -10.07 14.43 -0.04
C ASN A 36 -10.18 14.08 -1.53
N GLN A 37 -9.86 12.85 -1.93
CA GLN A 37 -9.91 12.37 -3.31
C GLN A 37 -10.74 11.08 -3.41
N THR A 38 -11.34 10.83 -4.57
CA THR A 38 -12.07 9.59 -4.91
C THR A 38 -11.35 8.85 -6.03
N CYS A 39 -10.08 8.50 -5.82
CA CYS A 39 -9.25 7.87 -6.85
C CYS A 39 -9.84 6.54 -7.34
N ARG A 40 -9.84 6.32 -8.66
CA ARG A 40 -10.31 5.09 -9.31
C ARG A 40 -9.50 3.86 -8.92
N HIS A 41 -8.20 4.04 -8.68
CA HIS A 41 -7.26 2.96 -8.33
C HIS A 41 -7.16 2.67 -6.82
N CYS A 42 -8.04 3.27 -6.00
CA CYS A 42 -7.93 3.17 -4.55
C CYS A 42 -8.33 1.78 -4.04
N HIS A 43 -7.35 1.03 -3.53
CA HIS A 43 -7.58 -0.30 -2.95
C HIS A 43 -8.25 -0.26 -1.56
N LEU A 44 -8.14 0.85 -0.82
CA LEU A 44 -8.80 1.05 0.48
C LEU A 44 -10.25 1.53 0.35
N SER A 45 -10.69 1.90 -0.87
CA SER A 45 -11.94 2.63 -1.08
C SER A 45 -12.09 3.88 -0.19
N ALA A 46 -10.97 4.53 0.13
CA ALA A 46 -10.90 5.77 0.88
C ALA A 46 -11.57 6.93 0.13
N GLY A 47 -12.10 7.92 0.84
CA GLY A 47 -12.77 9.05 0.20
C GLY A 47 -13.35 10.08 1.17
N PRO A 48 -13.97 11.17 0.65
CA PRO A 48 -14.39 12.31 1.47
C PRO A 48 -15.52 11.98 2.46
N GLY A 49 -16.35 10.99 2.14
CA GLY A 49 -17.47 10.57 2.98
C GLY A 49 -17.13 9.50 4.03
N ARG A 50 -15.87 9.05 4.12
CA ARG A 50 -15.46 8.01 5.07
C ARG A 50 -15.30 8.61 6.47
N ARG A 51 -15.84 7.91 7.48
CA ARG A 51 -15.84 8.34 8.88
C ARG A 51 -14.85 7.54 9.74
N GLU A 52 -14.40 6.41 9.22
CA GLU A 52 -13.43 5.53 9.87
C GLU A 52 -12.07 6.24 9.89
N ASN A 53 -11.80 6.97 10.96
CA ASN A 53 -10.56 7.70 11.20
C ASN A 53 -10.13 7.52 12.66
N MET A 54 -8.86 7.16 12.90
CA MET A 54 -8.33 6.92 14.24
C MET A 54 -8.56 8.13 15.13
N ASP A 55 -9.21 7.90 16.27
CA ASP A 55 -9.41 8.88 17.31
C ASP A 55 -8.18 9.00 18.23
N SER A 56 -8.27 9.91 19.20
CA SER A 56 -7.19 10.19 20.15
C SER A 56 -6.89 8.98 21.05
N GLU A 57 -7.88 8.14 21.36
CA GLU A 57 -7.69 6.94 22.16
C GLU A 57 -6.91 5.87 21.40
N THR A 58 -7.35 5.54 20.18
CA THR A 58 -6.67 4.61 19.29
C THR A 58 -5.23 5.05 19.02
N VAL A 59 -5.01 6.35 18.77
CA VAL A 59 -3.65 6.89 18.58
C VAL A 59 -2.78 6.67 19.83
N ARG A 60 -3.31 6.87 21.05
CA ARG A 60 -2.57 6.57 22.29
C ARG A 60 -2.20 5.09 22.40
N GLU A 61 -3.08 4.18 22.03
CA GLU A 61 -2.80 2.75 22.06
C GLU A 61 -1.69 2.35 21.07
N VAL A 62 -1.73 2.91 19.85
CA VAL A 62 -0.69 2.69 18.85
C VAL A 62 0.66 3.23 19.33
N ILE A 63 0.69 4.42 19.93
CA ILE A 63 1.92 4.98 20.52
C ILE A 63 2.43 4.07 21.65
N SER A 64 1.55 3.59 22.54
CA SER A 64 1.90 2.64 23.60
C SER A 64 2.48 1.34 23.04
N TYR A 65 1.91 0.82 21.94
CA TYR A 65 2.45 -0.34 21.25
C TYR A 65 3.85 -0.08 20.65
N ALA A 66 4.04 1.08 20.01
CA ALA A 66 5.33 1.51 19.47
C ALA A 66 6.42 1.62 20.55
N ARG A 67 6.07 2.15 21.74
CA ARG A 67 6.99 2.24 22.89
C ARG A 67 7.46 0.87 23.38
N ARG A 68 6.59 -0.15 23.34
CA ARG A 68 6.91 -1.50 23.86
C ARG A 68 7.68 -2.38 22.89
N SER A 69 7.58 -2.13 21.58
CA SER A 69 7.99 -3.11 20.55
C SER A 69 9.20 -2.70 19.70
N HIS A 70 9.75 -1.50 19.89
CA HIS A 70 10.90 -0.91 19.17
C HIS A 70 10.92 -1.18 17.65
N PHE A 71 10.61 -0.16 16.84
CA PHE A 71 10.63 -0.24 15.38
C PHE A 71 11.73 0.62 14.76
N GLU A 72 12.39 0.13 13.71
CA GLU A 72 13.31 0.96 12.92
C GLU A 72 12.52 2.04 12.16
N VAL A 73 11.36 1.65 11.64
CA VAL A 73 10.53 2.51 10.79
C VAL A 73 9.08 2.51 11.25
N ILE A 74 8.48 3.70 11.33
CA ILE A 74 7.02 3.85 11.43
C ILE A 74 6.48 4.45 10.13
N ASP A 75 5.59 3.71 9.45
CA ASP A 75 4.98 4.05 8.15
C ASP A 75 3.53 4.49 8.32
N ILE A 76 3.30 5.80 8.24
CA ILE A 76 1.98 6.41 8.38
C ILE A 76 1.25 6.38 7.04
N THR A 77 0.09 5.73 7.01
CA THR A 77 -0.77 5.58 5.83
C THR A 77 -2.26 5.76 6.18
N GLY A 78 -3.14 5.49 5.22
CA GLY A 78 -4.58 5.65 5.32
C GLY A 78 -5.17 6.11 4.00
N GLY A 79 -6.29 6.84 4.07
CA GLY A 79 -6.79 7.63 2.96
C GLY A 79 -5.82 8.79 2.66
N ALA A 80 -5.99 9.89 3.38
CA ALA A 80 -5.04 10.99 3.44
C ALA A 80 -4.69 11.23 4.91
N PRO A 81 -3.54 10.72 5.42
CA PRO A 81 -3.12 10.90 6.81
C PRO A 81 -3.20 12.35 7.30
N GLU A 82 -2.94 13.30 6.40
CA GLU A 82 -2.97 14.75 6.64
C GLU A 82 -4.34 15.28 7.09
N LEU A 83 -5.41 14.50 6.88
CA LEU A 83 -6.75 14.85 7.32
C LEU A 83 -7.10 14.29 8.70
N ASN A 84 -6.23 13.49 9.32
CA ASN A 84 -6.45 13.02 10.69
C ASN A 84 -6.08 14.12 11.69
N PRO A 85 -7.00 14.54 12.60
CA PRO A 85 -6.75 15.62 13.55
C PRO A 85 -5.64 15.29 14.56
N ASN A 86 -5.34 14.01 14.78
CA ASN A 86 -4.31 13.56 15.70
C ASN A 86 -2.92 13.43 15.04
N LEU A 87 -2.77 13.74 13.75
CA LEU A 87 -1.52 13.47 13.01
C LEU A 87 -0.30 14.17 13.63
N VAL A 88 -0.43 15.44 14.04
CA VAL A 88 0.69 16.22 14.61
C VAL A 88 1.17 15.56 15.90
N ARG A 89 0.26 15.37 16.85
CA ARG A 89 0.52 14.68 18.12
C ARG A 89 1.15 13.30 17.87
N PHE A 90 0.61 12.56 16.91
CA PHE A 90 1.12 11.23 16.58
C PHE A 90 2.57 11.28 16.10
N ILE A 91 2.90 12.18 15.16
CA ILE A 91 4.28 12.36 14.68
C ILE A 91 5.21 12.78 15.81
N GLU A 92 4.81 13.74 16.63
CA GLU A 92 5.61 14.24 17.75
C GLU A 92 5.93 13.12 18.76
N GLU A 93 4.93 12.33 19.15
CA GLU A 93 5.10 11.26 20.14
C GLU A 93 5.85 10.02 19.62
N ILE A 94 5.77 9.71 18.32
CA ILE A 94 6.48 8.56 17.73
C ILE A 94 7.89 8.91 17.23
N SER A 95 8.19 10.19 17.00
CA SER A 95 9.51 10.65 16.53
C SER A 95 10.69 10.17 17.39
N PRO A 96 10.62 10.11 18.73
CA PRO A 96 11.71 9.54 19.53
C PRO A 96 11.72 8.01 19.57
N LEU A 97 10.68 7.33 19.04
CA LEU A 97 10.49 5.88 19.18
C LEU A 97 11.00 5.06 18.00
N ALA A 98 11.29 5.71 16.87
CA ALA A 98 11.76 5.06 15.66
C ALA A 98 12.88 5.85 14.99
N SER A 99 13.80 5.14 14.33
CA SER A 99 14.89 5.78 13.60
C SER A 99 14.39 6.61 12.42
N ARG A 100 13.26 6.21 11.82
CA ARG A 100 12.68 6.85 10.64
C ARG A 100 11.16 6.86 10.71
N ILE A 101 10.56 8.00 10.43
CA ILE A 101 9.12 8.12 10.16
C ILE A 101 8.93 8.32 8.67
N MET A 102 8.00 7.60 8.07
CA MET A 102 7.52 7.90 6.72
C MET A 102 6.01 8.20 6.73
N LEU A 103 5.58 9.05 5.80
CA LEU A 103 4.18 9.41 5.61
C LEU A 103 3.81 9.30 4.14
N ARG A 104 2.76 8.53 3.87
CA ARG A 104 2.22 8.34 2.52
C ARG A 104 1.21 9.43 2.20
N SER A 105 1.55 10.28 1.24
CA SER A 105 0.78 11.47 0.90
C SER A 105 0.10 11.35 -0.46
N ASN A 106 -1.10 11.91 -0.57
CA ASN A 106 -1.79 12.12 -1.84
C ASN A 106 -1.47 13.50 -2.48
N LEU A 107 -0.58 14.27 -1.85
CA LEU A 107 -0.16 15.65 -2.15
C LEU A 107 -1.25 16.72 -2.04
N SER A 108 -2.45 16.49 -2.58
CA SER A 108 -3.48 17.54 -2.61
C SER A 108 -4.00 17.90 -1.22
N ALA A 109 -3.96 16.98 -0.25
CA ALA A 109 -4.32 17.24 1.15
C ALA A 109 -3.35 18.21 1.86
N LEU A 110 -2.13 18.38 1.33
CA LEU A 110 -1.20 19.39 1.81
C LEU A 110 -1.46 20.76 1.20
N ASN A 111 -2.35 20.89 0.22
CA ASN A 111 -2.45 22.08 -0.61
C ASN A 111 -3.83 22.75 -0.60
N ASP A 112 -4.57 22.58 0.50
CA ASP A 112 -5.89 23.20 0.70
C ASP A 112 -5.85 24.50 1.52
N GLY A 113 -4.65 24.97 1.89
CA GLY A 113 -4.42 26.20 2.66
C GLY A 113 -4.79 26.11 4.15
N LYS A 114 -5.42 25.01 4.60
CA LYS A 114 -5.84 24.84 6.01
C LYS A 114 -4.80 24.13 6.86
N ARG A 115 -3.83 23.48 6.22
CA ARG A 115 -2.87 22.55 6.84
C ARG A 115 -1.42 22.88 6.52
N ASP A 116 -1.14 24.13 6.18
CA ASP A 116 0.19 24.57 5.78
C ASP A 116 1.25 24.35 6.88
N TYR A 117 0.82 24.38 8.15
CA TYR A 117 1.65 24.06 9.31
C TYR A 117 2.19 22.62 9.31
N LEU A 118 1.50 21.65 8.68
CA LEU A 118 1.94 20.25 8.65
C LEU A 118 3.31 20.09 8.00
N ARG A 119 3.62 20.90 6.98
CA ARG A 119 4.93 20.83 6.32
C ARG A 119 6.07 21.19 7.28
N ASN A 120 5.83 22.13 8.21
CA ASN A 120 6.80 22.49 9.24
C ASN A 120 6.98 21.35 10.24
N VAL A 121 5.88 20.72 10.69
CA VAL A 121 5.95 19.51 11.54
C VAL A 121 6.76 18.41 10.85
N PHE A 122 6.47 18.11 9.59
CA PHE A 122 7.19 17.09 8.83
C PHE A 122 8.68 17.41 8.74
N LYS A 123 9.03 18.67 8.47
CA LYS A 123 10.42 19.12 8.40
C LYS A 123 11.13 18.99 9.76
N SER A 124 10.51 19.45 10.85
CA SER A 124 11.08 19.39 12.20
C SER A 124 11.38 17.96 12.64
N HIS A 125 10.52 17.01 12.28
CA HIS A 125 10.68 15.58 12.59
C HIS A 125 11.35 14.77 11.47
N ARG A 126 11.86 15.44 10.42
CA ARG A 126 12.48 14.82 9.23
C ARG A 126 11.65 13.66 8.65
N VAL A 127 10.33 13.82 8.63
CA VAL A 127 9.39 12.81 8.10
C VAL A 127 9.70 12.57 6.63
N ILE A 128 9.90 11.31 6.26
CA ILE A 128 10.11 10.91 4.88
C ILE A 128 8.77 10.95 4.15
N ILE A 129 8.65 11.80 3.14
CA ILE A 129 7.40 11.92 2.37
C ILE A 129 7.43 10.91 1.22
N VAL A 130 6.44 10.03 1.16
CA VAL A 130 6.21 9.10 0.05
C VAL A 130 4.94 9.55 -0.69
N ALA A 131 5.12 10.31 -1.75
CA ALA A 131 4.05 10.99 -2.45
C ALA A 131 3.53 10.19 -3.66
N SER A 132 2.22 10.00 -3.73
CA SER A 132 1.58 9.34 -4.86
C SER A 132 1.44 10.29 -6.05
N PHE A 133 2.18 10.05 -7.13
CA PHE A 133 2.21 10.88 -8.33
C PHE A 133 2.21 9.96 -9.58
N PRO A 134 1.03 9.55 -10.08
CA PRO A 134 0.90 8.39 -10.96
C PRO A 134 1.45 8.62 -12.37
N SER A 135 1.34 9.84 -12.92
CA SER A 135 1.73 10.15 -14.29
C SER A 135 2.29 11.57 -14.41
N LEU A 136 3.17 11.76 -15.40
CA LEU A 136 3.70 13.05 -15.85
C LEU A 136 2.76 13.75 -16.85
N ASN A 137 1.70 13.04 -17.28
CA ASN A 137 0.66 13.58 -18.14
C ASN A 137 -0.56 13.92 -17.28
N GLU A 138 -0.98 15.18 -17.37
CA GLU A 138 -2.08 15.75 -16.60
C GLU A 138 -3.39 14.98 -16.80
N ALA A 139 -3.83 14.81 -18.05
CA ALA A 139 -5.08 14.09 -18.35
C ALA A 139 -5.08 12.66 -17.78
N GLN A 140 -3.94 11.97 -17.84
CA GLN A 140 -3.81 10.64 -17.25
C GLN A 140 -3.86 10.64 -15.73
N ALA A 141 -3.20 11.59 -15.06
CA ALA A 141 -3.24 11.72 -13.61
C ALA A 141 -4.66 12.07 -13.13
N ASP A 142 -5.29 13.04 -13.78
CA ASP A 142 -6.62 13.53 -13.43
C ASP A 142 -7.72 12.50 -13.71
N SER A 143 -7.63 11.73 -14.81
CA SER A 143 -8.57 10.64 -15.08
C SER A 143 -8.56 9.55 -13.99
N GLN A 144 -7.44 9.42 -13.27
CA GLN A 144 -7.26 8.43 -12.21
C GLN A 144 -7.60 8.99 -10.82
N ARG A 145 -7.39 10.28 -10.57
CA ARG A 145 -7.43 10.89 -9.23
C ARG A 145 -8.50 11.98 -9.05
N GLY A 146 -9.01 12.54 -10.13
CA GLY A 146 -9.95 13.65 -10.16
C GLY A 146 -9.38 14.87 -10.88
N LYS A 147 -10.27 15.72 -11.41
CA LYS A 147 -9.92 16.94 -12.15
C LYS A 147 -9.13 17.94 -11.29
N GLY A 148 -8.07 18.51 -11.85
CA GLY A 148 -7.19 19.50 -11.22
C GLY A 148 -6.27 18.95 -10.14
N ILE A 149 -6.18 17.61 -9.98
CA ILE A 149 -5.30 17.01 -8.98
C ILE A 149 -3.84 17.07 -9.42
N PHE A 150 -3.57 16.96 -10.71
CA PHE A 150 -2.21 17.08 -11.24
C PHE A 150 -1.57 18.43 -10.89
N GLU A 151 -2.24 19.54 -11.20
CA GLU A 151 -1.74 20.89 -10.89
C GLU A 151 -1.52 21.08 -9.39
N LYS A 152 -2.48 20.68 -8.56
CA LYS A 152 -2.36 20.72 -7.09
C LYS A 152 -1.18 19.90 -6.59
N SER A 153 -0.89 18.77 -7.23
CA SER A 153 0.23 17.89 -6.87
C SER A 153 1.57 18.52 -7.26
N ILE A 154 1.67 19.13 -8.44
CA ILE A 154 2.87 19.88 -8.87
C ILE A 154 3.17 21.03 -7.90
N ASP A 155 2.16 21.82 -7.53
CA ASP A 155 2.34 22.91 -6.58
C ASP A 155 2.77 22.42 -5.19
N ALA A 156 2.17 21.34 -4.68
CA ALA A 156 2.60 20.71 -3.43
C ALA A 156 4.07 20.23 -3.49
N LEU A 157 4.49 19.62 -4.59
CA LEU A 157 5.88 19.19 -4.79
C LEU A 157 6.85 20.37 -4.83
N ARG A 158 6.49 21.47 -5.50
CA ARG A 158 7.29 22.70 -5.52
C ARG A 158 7.45 23.29 -4.12
N LYS A 159 6.37 23.36 -3.34
CA LYS A 159 6.40 23.81 -1.93
C LYS A 159 7.32 22.92 -1.07
N LEU A 160 7.25 21.60 -1.23
CA LEU A 160 8.16 20.68 -0.53
C LEU A 160 9.63 20.89 -0.94
N ASN A 161 9.93 21.00 -2.24
CA ASN A 161 11.27 21.29 -2.76
C ASN A 161 11.82 22.63 -2.25
N ALA A 162 10.99 23.66 -2.16
CA ALA A 162 11.37 24.95 -1.58
C ALA A 162 11.83 24.80 -0.12
N MET A 163 11.22 23.89 0.64
CA MET A 163 11.59 23.59 2.03
C MET A 163 12.83 22.71 2.18
N GLY A 164 13.34 22.12 1.09
CA GLY A 164 14.53 21.28 1.05
C GLY A 164 14.28 19.79 0.79
N TYR A 165 13.02 19.36 0.71
CA TYR A 165 12.68 17.96 0.42
C TYR A 165 13.16 17.55 -0.97
N GLY A 166 13.74 16.36 -1.09
CA GLY A 166 14.24 15.84 -2.37
C GLY A 166 15.64 16.32 -2.77
N LYS A 167 16.13 17.40 -2.14
CA LYS A 167 17.46 17.96 -2.40
C LYS A 167 18.53 17.21 -1.63
N GLU A 168 19.71 17.07 -2.24
CA GLU A 168 20.87 16.45 -1.59
C GLU A 168 21.39 17.34 -0.45
N GLY A 169 22.02 16.73 0.57
CA GLY A 169 22.58 17.43 1.72
C GLY A 169 21.57 17.93 2.78
N THR A 170 20.26 18.00 2.48
CA THR A 170 19.27 18.53 3.43
C THR A 170 18.79 17.52 4.48
N GLY A 171 18.98 16.23 4.21
CA GLY A 171 18.40 15.13 5.01
C GLY A 171 16.88 14.95 4.85
N LEU A 172 16.20 15.84 4.12
CA LEU A 172 14.74 15.80 3.93
C LEU A 172 14.37 14.95 2.70
N LYS A 173 13.81 13.77 2.95
CA LYS A 173 13.56 12.79 1.88
C LYS A 173 12.17 12.91 1.28
N LEU A 174 12.12 13.03 -0.04
CA LEU A 174 10.90 12.98 -0.85
C LEU A 174 11.02 11.86 -1.87
N ASN A 175 10.16 10.86 -1.74
CA ASN A 175 10.06 9.77 -2.69
C ASN A 175 8.72 9.85 -3.42
N LEU A 176 8.72 9.46 -4.69
CA LEU A 176 7.53 9.43 -5.52
C LEU A 176 7.07 7.98 -5.75
N VAL A 177 5.77 7.82 -5.92
CA VAL A 177 5.13 6.55 -6.25
C VAL A 177 4.34 6.71 -7.53
N SER A 178 4.62 5.87 -8.52
CA SER A 178 3.92 5.85 -9.80
C SER A 178 3.30 4.48 -10.06
N ASN A 179 1.99 4.49 -10.27
CA ASN A 179 1.19 3.35 -10.66
C ASN A 179 0.49 3.65 -11.99
N PRO A 180 0.35 2.67 -12.89
CA PRO A 180 -0.18 2.89 -14.23
C PRO A 180 -1.66 3.31 -14.20
N THR A 181 -2.08 4.12 -15.17
CA THR A 181 -3.49 4.44 -15.38
C THR A 181 -4.19 3.27 -16.08
N GLY A 182 -4.84 2.41 -15.29
CA GLY A 182 -5.67 1.30 -15.78
C GLY A 182 -5.10 -0.09 -15.52
N ALA A 183 -5.56 -1.07 -16.31
CA ALA A 183 -5.29 -2.50 -16.16
C ALA A 183 -3.96 -2.95 -16.83
N PHE A 184 -2.87 -2.26 -16.48
CA PHE A 184 -1.53 -2.50 -17.01
C PHE A 184 -0.54 -2.83 -15.89
N LEU A 185 0.54 -3.53 -16.25
CA LEU A 185 1.71 -3.66 -15.40
C LEU A 185 2.57 -2.39 -15.54
N PRO A 186 3.25 -1.96 -14.48
CA PRO A 186 4.16 -0.84 -14.56
C PRO A 186 5.33 -1.17 -15.50
N PRO A 187 5.88 -0.17 -16.20
CA PRO A 187 7.17 -0.32 -16.88
C PRO A 187 8.31 -0.49 -15.85
N SER A 188 9.52 -0.71 -16.36
CA SER A 188 10.74 -0.78 -15.55
C SER A 188 10.84 0.41 -14.58
N GLN A 189 11.03 0.12 -13.29
CA GLN A 189 11.18 1.17 -12.27
C GLN A 189 12.35 2.11 -12.61
N THR A 190 13.48 1.58 -13.08
CA THR A 190 14.66 2.36 -13.43
C THR A 190 14.38 3.34 -14.57
N ASP A 191 13.68 2.89 -15.62
CA ASP A 191 13.38 3.75 -16.77
C ASP A 191 12.31 4.78 -16.42
N THR A 192 11.33 4.38 -15.61
CA THR A 192 10.30 5.29 -15.09
C THR A 192 10.94 6.36 -14.22
N GLU A 193 11.88 5.99 -13.34
CA GLU A 193 12.57 6.93 -12.47
C GLU A 193 13.40 7.93 -13.27
N LYS A 194 14.21 7.45 -14.22
CA LYS A 194 14.98 8.31 -15.13
C LYS A 194 14.09 9.30 -15.87
N ARG A 195 12.96 8.83 -16.40
CA ARG A 195 11.99 9.66 -17.11
C ARG A 195 11.36 10.71 -16.19
N PHE A 196 10.92 10.31 -14.99
CA PHE A 196 10.34 11.23 -14.00
C PHE A 196 11.36 12.30 -13.60
N ARG A 197 12.60 11.93 -13.28
CA ARG A 197 13.66 12.90 -12.96
C ARG A 197 13.84 13.92 -14.08
N LYS A 198 14.05 13.46 -15.32
CA LYS A 198 14.29 14.35 -16.47
C LYS A 198 13.14 15.32 -16.71
N ILE A 199 11.89 14.84 -16.66
CA ILE A 199 10.74 15.67 -17.01
C ILE A 199 10.34 16.59 -15.86
N LEU A 200 10.37 16.10 -14.61
CA LEU A 200 10.01 16.91 -13.44
C LEU A 200 10.97 18.09 -13.23
N ASP A 201 12.26 17.84 -13.39
CA ASP A 201 13.29 18.87 -13.35
C ASP A 201 13.12 19.87 -14.50
N LYS A 202 13.11 19.39 -15.75
CA LYS A 202 13.04 20.26 -16.93
C LYS A 202 11.79 21.14 -16.99
N LYS A 203 10.62 20.62 -16.60
CA LYS A 203 9.34 21.35 -16.74
C LYS A 203 8.96 22.17 -15.52
N TRP A 204 9.29 21.69 -14.32
CA TRP A 204 8.79 22.28 -13.06
C TRP A 204 9.88 22.54 -12.03
N GLY A 205 11.15 22.24 -12.32
CA GLY A 205 12.26 22.39 -11.39
C GLY A 205 12.14 21.49 -10.15
N ILE A 206 11.47 20.34 -10.29
CA ILE A 206 11.18 19.42 -9.17
C ILE A 206 12.21 18.29 -9.15
N VAL A 207 12.87 18.12 -8.01
CA VAL A 207 13.77 17.00 -7.68
C VAL A 207 13.20 16.12 -6.58
N PHE A 208 13.59 14.84 -6.57
CA PHE A 208 13.16 13.86 -5.58
C PHE A 208 14.26 12.79 -5.36
N ASN A 209 14.17 12.02 -4.28
CA ASN A 209 15.21 11.05 -3.90
C ASN A 209 15.06 9.69 -4.58
N ASN A 210 13.86 9.11 -4.64
CA ASN A 210 13.61 7.82 -5.29
C ASN A 210 12.21 7.77 -5.94
N LEU A 211 12.03 6.91 -6.95
CA LEU A 211 10.73 6.55 -7.49
C LEU A 211 10.45 5.06 -7.23
N PHE A 212 9.26 4.76 -6.74
CA PHE A 212 8.74 3.41 -6.66
C PHE A 212 7.64 3.22 -7.70
N SER A 213 7.72 2.13 -8.47
CA SER A 213 6.66 1.78 -9.41
C SER A 213 6.10 0.40 -9.12
N PHE A 214 4.78 0.30 -9.06
CA PHE A 214 4.09 -0.95 -8.76
C PHE A 214 2.76 -1.04 -9.49
N ALA A 215 2.29 -2.29 -9.63
CA ALA A 215 0.99 -2.58 -10.22
C ALA A 215 -0.15 -2.16 -9.28
N ASN A 216 -1.28 -1.76 -9.86
CA ASN A 216 -2.48 -1.50 -9.09
C ASN A 216 -2.97 -2.80 -8.45
N VAL A 217 -3.33 -2.76 -7.17
CA VAL A 217 -3.85 -3.93 -6.46
C VAL A 217 -5.35 -4.07 -6.78
N PRO A 218 -5.83 -5.24 -7.27
CA PRO A 218 -7.21 -5.46 -7.68
C PRO A 218 -8.17 -5.61 -6.49
N LEU A 219 -8.22 -4.59 -5.64
CA LEU A 219 -9.09 -4.46 -4.45
C LEU A 219 -9.82 -3.12 -4.47
N GLY A 220 -10.84 -2.99 -3.63
CA GLY A 220 -11.64 -1.77 -3.48
C GLY A 220 -12.20 -1.24 -4.79
N ARG A 221 -12.22 0.09 -4.96
CA ARG A 221 -12.71 0.75 -6.18
C ARG A 221 -11.98 0.32 -7.45
N PHE A 222 -10.71 -0.09 -7.36
CA PHE A 222 -10.00 -0.57 -8.53
C PHE A 222 -10.55 -1.92 -9.01
N ARG A 223 -10.89 -2.82 -8.08
CA ARG A 223 -11.58 -4.08 -8.41
C ARG A 223 -12.93 -3.82 -9.04
N GLU A 224 -13.74 -2.95 -8.44
CA GLU A 224 -15.05 -2.57 -8.98
C GLU A 224 -14.92 -2.07 -10.42
N TRP A 225 -13.98 -1.16 -10.67
CA TRP A 225 -13.71 -0.66 -12.01
C TRP A 225 -13.25 -1.76 -12.99
N LEU A 226 -12.37 -2.68 -12.56
CA LEU A 226 -11.92 -3.80 -13.37
C LEU A 226 -13.09 -4.71 -13.77
N VAL A 227 -14.01 -5.00 -12.84
CA VAL A 227 -15.20 -5.81 -13.10
C VAL A 227 -16.15 -5.09 -14.06
N MET A 228 -16.51 -3.84 -13.76
CA MET A 228 -17.42 -3.04 -14.59
C MET A 228 -16.90 -2.81 -16.02
N SER A 229 -15.58 -2.72 -16.19
CA SER A 229 -14.96 -2.52 -17.50
C SER A 229 -14.66 -3.83 -18.24
N GLY A 230 -15.00 -5.00 -17.68
CA GLY A 230 -14.69 -6.31 -18.28
C GLY A 230 -13.20 -6.65 -18.32
N ASN A 231 -12.35 -5.96 -17.54
CA ASN A 231 -10.89 -6.14 -17.52
C ASN A 231 -10.40 -7.04 -16.39
N PHE A 232 -11.26 -7.46 -15.46
CA PHE A 232 -10.83 -8.16 -14.24
C PHE A 232 -10.03 -9.44 -14.52
N ASP A 233 -10.60 -10.40 -15.25
CA ASP A 233 -9.94 -11.69 -15.50
C ASP A 233 -8.62 -11.50 -16.26
N ARG A 234 -8.64 -10.71 -17.33
CA ARG A 234 -7.43 -10.38 -18.11
C ARG A 234 -6.35 -9.70 -17.24
N TYR A 235 -6.74 -8.86 -16.29
CA TYR A 235 -5.79 -8.20 -15.40
C TYR A 235 -5.20 -9.17 -14.39
N MET A 236 -6.03 -10.05 -13.81
CA MET A 236 -5.57 -11.12 -12.93
C MET A 236 -4.59 -12.03 -13.66
N ASP A 237 -4.90 -12.47 -14.89
CA ASP A 237 -4.01 -13.31 -15.71
C ASP A 237 -2.64 -12.65 -15.94
N LYS A 238 -2.62 -11.33 -16.20
CA LYS A 238 -1.36 -10.57 -16.32
C LYS A 238 -0.58 -10.58 -15.01
N LEU A 239 -1.22 -10.38 -13.86
CA LEU A 239 -0.55 -10.40 -12.56
C LEU A 239 0.04 -11.78 -12.25
N PHE A 240 -0.71 -12.86 -12.49
CA PHE A 240 -0.24 -14.22 -12.27
C PHE A 240 0.91 -14.59 -13.21
N SER A 241 0.78 -14.26 -14.50
CA SER A 241 1.81 -14.56 -15.51
C SER A 241 3.09 -13.76 -15.31
N ALA A 242 3.00 -12.60 -14.65
CA ALA A 242 4.13 -11.75 -14.31
C ALA A 242 4.70 -12.00 -12.90
N PHE A 243 4.41 -13.16 -12.30
CA PHE A 243 4.99 -13.55 -11.02
C PHE A 243 6.52 -13.42 -11.04
N ASN A 244 7.07 -12.76 -10.03
CA ASN A 244 8.49 -12.46 -9.92
C ASN A 244 9.08 -13.06 -8.63
N PRO A 245 9.80 -14.19 -8.71
CA PRO A 245 10.40 -14.82 -7.54
C PRO A 245 11.44 -13.94 -6.85
N CYS A 246 12.15 -13.07 -7.57
CA CYS A 246 13.15 -12.17 -6.99
C CYS A 246 12.51 -11.03 -6.16
N ALA A 247 11.17 -10.86 -6.19
CA ALA A 247 10.47 -9.92 -5.33
C ALA A 247 10.18 -10.49 -3.93
N ILE A 248 10.28 -11.81 -3.73
CA ILE A 248 9.87 -12.48 -2.49
C ILE A 248 10.68 -12.00 -1.28
N ASP A 249 11.99 -11.88 -1.42
CA ASP A 249 12.88 -11.41 -0.34
C ASP A 249 12.60 -9.96 0.09
N LYS A 250 11.89 -9.20 -0.74
CA LYS A 250 11.58 -7.78 -0.51
C LYS A 250 10.11 -7.55 -0.17
N LEU A 251 9.33 -8.61 0.04
CA LEU A 251 7.93 -8.49 0.43
C LEU A 251 7.81 -7.82 1.80
N MET A 252 6.99 -6.78 1.87
CA MET A 252 6.76 -6.05 3.12
C MET A 252 6.27 -6.97 4.25
N CYS A 253 5.45 -7.97 3.94
CA CYS A 253 4.91 -8.90 4.94
C CYS A 253 5.99 -9.71 5.70
N ARG A 254 7.24 -9.73 5.24
CA ARG A 254 8.35 -10.40 5.92
C ARG A 254 8.84 -9.65 7.16
N THR A 255 8.72 -8.32 7.21
CA THR A 255 9.30 -7.48 8.27
C THR A 255 8.34 -6.42 8.82
N LEU A 256 7.16 -6.27 8.20
CA LEU A 256 6.18 -5.25 8.56
C LEU A 256 5.03 -5.84 9.38
N VAL A 257 4.60 -5.09 10.39
CA VAL A 257 3.31 -5.28 11.05
C VAL A 257 2.43 -4.07 10.72
N SER A 258 1.18 -4.30 10.32
CA SER A 258 0.24 -3.23 9.97
C SER A 258 -0.88 -3.17 10.99
N VAL A 259 -1.14 -1.98 11.53
CA VAL A 259 -2.26 -1.68 12.42
C VAL A 259 -3.23 -0.73 11.72
N SER A 260 -4.52 -0.95 11.91
CA SER A 260 -5.60 -0.11 11.38
C SER A 260 -6.58 0.29 12.49
N ILE A 261 -7.52 1.19 12.18
CA ILE A 261 -8.53 1.71 13.12
C ILE A 261 -9.35 0.63 13.82
N PHE A 262 -9.59 -0.50 13.17
CA PHE A 262 -10.30 -1.64 13.77
C PHE A 262 -9.42 -2.52 14.66
N MET A 263 -8.24 -2.02 15.05
CA MET A 263 -7.20 -2.76 15.78
C MET A 263 -6.86 -4.11 15.14
N ILE A 264 -6.88 -4.18 13.81
CA ILE A 264 -6.47 -5.37 13.07
C ILE A 264 -4.96 -5.29 12.90
N VAL A 265 -4.23 -6.12 13.65
CA VAL A 265 -2.85 -6.49 13.32
C VAL A 265 -2.93 -7.41 12.10
N ILE A 266 -2.70 -6.88 10.90
CA ILE A 266 -2.69 -7.71 9.70
C ILE A 266 -1.39 -8.52 9.70
N LEU A 267 -1.49 -9.77 10.16
CA LEU A 267 -0.48 -10.79 10.01
C LEU A 267 -0.71 -11.53 8.68
N ILE A 268 0.29 -11.55 7.81
CA ILE A 268 0.37 -12.46 6.66
C ILE A 268 1.55 -13.39 7.02
N TRP A 269 1.47 -14.72 7.18
CA TRP A 269 0.65 -15.80 6.60
C TRP A 269 0.49 -17.00 7.60
N PRO A 270 -0.54 -17.87 7.46
CA PRO A 270 -0.75 -19.09 8.26
C PRO A 270 0.22 -20.22 7.87
N GLY A 271 1.28 -20.42 8.64
CA GLY A 271 2.19 -21.55 8.46
C GLY A 271 3.14 -21.63 9.64
N GLY A 272 3.08 -22.74 10.38
CA GLY A 272 3.79 -22.95 11.64
C GLY A 272 5.28 -22.58 11.61
N PHE A 273 5.76 -22.19 12.78
CA PHE A 273 7.16 -21.90 13.04
C PHE A 273 8.04 -23.10 12.69
N VAL A 274 8.99 -22.92 11.78
CA VAL A 274 10.16 -23.79 11.65
C VAL A 274 11.37 -22.87 11.53
N TRP A 275 12.14 -22.82 12.61
CA TRP A 275 13.43 -22.15 12.72
C TRP A 275 14.46 -22.96 11.95
N GLU A 276 15.18 -22.35 11.00
CA GLU A 276 16.39 -22.95 10.43
C GLU A 276 17.33 -21.88 9.85
N ASP A 277 18.63 -22.10 10.05
CA ASP A 277 19.72 -21.13 9.93
C ASP A 277 20.12 -20.86 8.47
N ARG A 278 20.59 -19.64 8.16
CA ARG A 278 20.74 -19.13 6.79
C ARG A 278 21.95 -19.71 6.04
N LYS A 279 21.73 -20.10 4.78
CA LYS A 279 22.57 -19.71 3.63
C LYS A 279 21.69 -19.41 2.41
N SER A 280 21.84 -18.21 1.85
CA SER A 280 21.25 -17.75 0.57
C SER A 280 21.61 -18.70 -0.58
N ILE A 281 20.85 -18.68 -1.69
CA ILE A 281 21.33 -18.67 -3.11
C ILE A 281 20.19 -19.16 -4.03
N TYR A 282 19.49 -18.23 -4.71
CA TYR A 282 18.78 -18.56 -5.96
C TYR A 282 19.60 -18.05 -7.14
N PRO A 283 20.24 -18.92 -7.94
CA PRO A 283 21.16 -18.53 -9.02
C PRO A 283 20.46 -17.89 -10.25
N ARG A 284 19.13 -17.78 -10.26
CA ARG A 284 18.35 -17.27 -11.40
C ARG A 284 18.23 -15.74 -11.49
N CYS A 285 18.59 -14.98 -10.46
CA CYS A 285 18.44 -13.53 -10.44
C CYS A 285 19.69 -12.78 -11.01
N ARG A 286 20.16 -13.13 -12.22
CA ARG A 286 21.24 -12.41 -12.92
C ARG A 286 20.77 -11.28 -13.85
N ASP A 287 19.47 -11.16 -14.11
CA ASP A 287 18.92 -10.09 -14.96
C ASP A 287 18.06 -9.11 -14.14
N LEU A 288 18.53 -7.85 -14.04
CA LEU A 288 17.95 -6.77 -13.23
C LEU A 288 16.69 -6.14 -13.86
N ARG A 289 16.11 -6.75 -14.91
CA ARG A 289 15.11 -6.13 -15.80
C ARG A 289 13.67 -6.12 -15.26
N SER A 290 13.38 -6.81 -14.17
CA SER A 290 12.00 -6.98 -13.69
C SER A 290 11.91 -6.74 -12.19
N ARG A 291 11.88 -5.47 -11.77
CA ARG A 291 11.45 -5.09 -10.41
C ARG A 291 9.97 -4.70 -10.41
N ALA A 292 9.10 -5.61 -10.85
CA ALA A 292 7.68 -5.53 -10.51
C ALA A 292 7.51 -6.22 -9.16
N VAL A 293 7.28 -5.42 -8.10
CA VAL A 293 6.85 -5.96 -6.81
C VAL A 293 5.34 -6.10 -6.87
N ILE A 294 4.86 -7.33 -7.03
CA ILE A 294 3.42 -7.62 -6.86
C ILE A 294 3.19 -7.76 -5.35
N LEU A 295 2.56 -6.74 -4.76
CA LEU A 295 2.07 -6.80 -3.39
C LEU A 295 0.72 -7.53 -3.37
N LEU A 296 0.76 -8.86 -3.24
CA LEU A 296 -0.42 -9.64 -2.89
C LEU A 296 -0.65 -9.50 -1.38
N TRP A 297 -1.65 -8.69 -1.01
CA TRP A 297 -2.19 -8.67 0.36
C TRP A 297 -3.36 -9.64 0.42
N ARG A 298 -3.30 -10.62 1.32
CA ARG A 298 -4.50 -11.29 1.85
C ARG A 298 -4.84 -10.58 3.16
N ILE A 299 -5.99 -9.91 3.18
CA ILE A 299 -6.57 -9.34 4.41
C ILE A 299 -7.31 -10.48 5.09
N ILE A 300 -6.88 -10.87 6.30
CA ILE A 300 -7.67 -11.70 7.19
C ILE A 300 -8.24 -10.75 8.25
N VAL A 301 -9.57 -10.66 8.30
CA VAL A 301 -10.31 -9.92 9.32
C VAL A 301 -10.35 -10.81 10.57
N ILE A 302 -9.73 -10.38 11.66
CA ILE A 302 -9.98 -10.96 12.99
C ILE A 302 -10.98 -10.02 13.66
N PRO A 303 -12.22 -10.44 13.94
CA PRO A 303 -13.19 -9.57 14.58
C PRO A 303 -12.76 -9.25 16.01
N ALA A 304 -12.79 -7.97 16.37
CA ALA A 304 -12.91 -7.56 17.77
C ALA A 304 -14.37 -7.75 18.22
N ARG A 305 -14.56 -7.93 19.53
CA ARG A 305 -15.76 -8.39 20.26
C ARG A 305 -17.13 -7.98 19.65
N PRO A 306 -18.16 -8.84 19.78
CA PRO A 306 -19.50 -8.53 19.29
C PRO A 306 -20.05 -7.27 19.96
N ASP A 307 -20.57 -6.37 19.14
CA ASP A 307 -21.42 -5.26 19.55
C ASP A 307 -22.74 -5.86 20.09
N PRO A 308 -23.07 -5.68 21.39
CA PRO A 308 -24.24 -6.30 22.00
C PRO A 308 -25.58 -5.82 21.42
N ASP A 309 -25.60 -4.76 20.61
CA ASP A 309 -26.84 -4.17 20.05
C ASP A 309 -26.99 -4.33 18.52
N SER A 310 -26.13 -5.11 17.85
CA SER A 310 -26.26 -5.38 16.42
C SER A 310 -27.14 -6.60 16.13
N HIS A 311 -28.43 -6.37 15.88
CA HIS A 311 -29.30 -7.37 15.26
C HIS A 311 -28.96 -7.50 13.77
N GLU A 312 -28.05 -8.40 13.37
CA GLU A 312 -27.98 -8.85 11.98
C GLU A 312 -27.45 -10.29 11.82
N ALA A 313 -28.29 -11.09 11.16
CA ALA A 313 -28.17 -12.40 10.50
C ALA A 313 -26.91 -13.27 10.67
N GLU A 314 -27.15 -14.54 10.99
CA GLU A 314 -26.18 -15.65 10.97
C GLU A 314 -25.38 -15.73 9.64
N PRO A 315 -24.06 -16.00 9.70
CA PRO A 315 -23.27 -16.23 8.51
C PRO A 315 -23.53 -17.64 7.92
N LEU A 316 -24.01 -17.67 6.68
CA LEU A 316 -24.11 -18.88 5.85
C LEU A 316 -22.74 -19.58 5.74
N ARG A 317 -22.68 -20.83 6.22
CA ARG A 317 -21.53 -21.73 6.06
C ARG A 317 -21.41 -22.16 4.59
N PRO A 318 -20.20 -22.18 3.99
CA PRO A 318 -19.99 -22.83 2.70
C PRO A 318 -19.71 -24.32 2.92
N GLU A 319 -20.72 -25.17 2.77
CA GLU A 319 -20.49 -26.61 2.60
C GLU A 319 -19.96 -26.90 1.19
N LEU A 320 -18.74 -27.41 1.12
CA LEU A 320 -18.24 -28.17 -0.01
C LEU A 320 -19.04 -29.47 -0.12
N GLN A 321 -19.76 -29.69 -1.22
CA GLN A 321 -19.98 -31.04 -1.74
C GLN A 321 -19.75 -31.06 -3.26
N VAL A 322 -18.67 -31.75 -3.66
CA VAL A 322 -18.43 -32.18 -5.04
C VAL A 322 -18.33 -33.71 -5.03
N LYS A 323 -19.19 -34.32 -5.86
CA LYS A 323 -19.21 -35.69 -6.42
C LYS A 323 -19.75 -36.83 -5.53
N LYS A 324 -20.82 -37.46 -6.02
CA LYS A 324 -20.74 -38.63 -6.93
C LYS A 324 -22.05 -38.86 -7.70
N LYS A 325 -21.93 -39.03 -9.02
CA LYS A 325 -22.89 -39.74 -9.88
C LYS A 325 -22.71 -41.24 -9.67
N THR A 326 -23.80 -41.95 -9.43
CA THR A 326 -24.07 -43.38 -9.76
C THR A 326 -25.57 -43.58 -9.46
N GLU A 327 -26.42 -43.55 -10.48
CA GLU A 327 -27.03 -44.72 -11.12
C GLU A 327 -28.14 -45.42 -10.30
N ALA A 328 -29.36 -45.32 -10.86
CA ALA A 328 -30.42 -46.33 -10.95
C ALA A 328 -31.23 -46.82 -9.72
N PHE A 329 -32.48 -47.21 -10.05
CA PHE A 329 -33.54 -47.92 -9.27
C PHE A 329 -34.49 -47.04 -8.44
N GLN A 330 -35.73 -46.78 -8.90
CA GLN A 330 -36.94 -47.64 -9.02
C GLN A 330 -37.95 -47.32 -7.91
N LYS A 331 -39.21 -47.06 -8.33
CA LYS A 331 -40.48 -47.17 -7.58
C LYS A 331 -40.65 -46.15 -6.42
N THR A 332 -41.75 -45.41 -6.28
CA THR A 332 -43.15 -45.69 -6.58
C THR A 332 -43.89 -44.37 -6.71
#